data_AF-A0A939GU98-F1
#
_entry.id   AF-A0A939GU98-F1
#
_cell.length_a   1.000
_cell.length_b   1.000
_cell.length_c   1.000
_cell.angle_alpha   90.00
_cell.angle_beta   90.00
_cell.angle_gamma   90.00
#
_symmetry.space_group_name_H-M   'P 1'
#
loop_
_entity.id
_entity.type
_entity.pdbx_description
1 polymer ?
#
loop_
_entity_poly.entity_id
_entity_poly.type
_entity_poly.pdbx_seq_one_letter_code
_entity_poly.pdbx_strand_id
1 'polypeptide(L)'
;MIRIVGLDISKSSVSCCLLTEKPDNPREFYYECIFYKFKTDHAGLIGLMALKPEIAILEPTGINYSKFWVEHLSRAGVEVRFVGHKQLRNYRENHLGLPDKDDDADALAIACYGFDYGIDSSRFVQVRDLLISRMRELVLRLNHLSRIQSPVINRIRQDLAWQFPEVALVHSKRNRSGKVPLLWGWLAGERTSTRYDRLYSQTAGIGLTDSVKFHAQRICSLETEEQFLEDELRRMLADERFSDYSEIFQKFNFGDGLQAIILSQIFPLENYLGEDGKPIIKIRKGRKSGKPTKRHLSLRKFQKALGVAPSQESSGDISKSKVSGGSALCRRALWQWVFSAVEPVKSRTNPILVNLGIFVDDEKTAGKPVKLIRMRVAVKAVKLLFKELVLSKNH
;
A
#
# COMPACT_ATOMS: atom_id res chain seq x y z
N MET A 1 34.62 9.16 -14.75
CA MET A 1 33.54 8.43 -15.42
C MET A 1 32.60 7.93 -14.36
N ILE A 2 31.30 8.14 -14.55
CA ILE A 2 30.30 7.76 -13.56
C ILE A 2 30.09 6.24 -13.57
N ARG A 3 30.08 5.60 -12.40
CA ARG A 3 29.89 4.15 -12.25
C ARG A 3 28.44 3.84 -11.89
N ILE A 4 27.67 3.39 -12.88
CA ILE A 4 26.26 3.02 -12.69
C ILE A 4 26.14 1.49 -12.68
N VAL A 5 25.58 0.94 -11.59
CA VAL A 5 25.25 -0.48 -11.51
C VAL A 5 23.74 -0.68 -11.66
N GLY A 6 23.35 -1.51 -12.62
CA GLY A 6 21.99 -2.02 -12.73
C GLY A 6 21.86 -3.32 -11.93
N LEU A 7 20.84 -3.40 -11.08
CA LEU A 7 20.61 -4.51 -10.17
C LEU A 7 19.25 -5.14 -10.44
N ASP A 8 19.25 -6.40 -10.89
CA ASP A 8 18.04 -7.23 -10.85
C ASP A 8 18.08 -8.15 -9.64
N ILE A 9 17.08 -8.00 -8.76
CA ILE A 9 17.10 -8.59 -7.42
C ILE A 9 16.14 -9.76 -7.34
N SER A 10 16.69 -10.93 -7.00
CA SER A 10 15.95 -12.15 -6.73
C SER A 10 15.80 -12.39 -5.21
N LYS A 11 15.13 -13.48 -4.85
CA LYS A 11 14.91 -13.86 -3.44
C LYS A 11 16.22 -14.08 -2.65
N SER A 12 17.25 -14.60 -3.30
CA SER A 12 18.49 -15.05 -2.63
C SER A 12 19.76 -14.53 -3.29
N SER A 13 19.65 -13.75 -4.37
CA SER A 13 20.80 -13.19 -5.07
C SER A 13 20.44 -11.88 -5.78
N VAL A 14 21.45 -11.22 -6.31
CA VAL A 14 21.33 -10.08 -7.22
C VAL A 14 22.23 -10.32 -8.44
N SER A 15 21.68 -10.11 -9.63
CA SER A 15 22.44 -9.99 -10.87
C SER A 15 22.79 -8.52 -11.10
N CYS A 16 24.05 -8.24 -11.38
CA CYS A 16 24.58 -6.89 -11.48
C CYS A 16 25.28 -6.68 -12.81
N CYS A 17 24.96 -5.56 -13.46
CA CYS A 17 25.72 -5.06 -14.60
C CYS A 17 26.31 -3.69 -14.23
N LEU A 18 27.64 -3.59 -14.13
CA LEU A 18 28.33 -2.33 -13.88
C LEU A 18 28.75 -1.70 -15.22
N LEU A 19 28.31 -0.47 -15.44
CA LEU A 19 28.67 0.31 -16.62
C LEU A 19 29.39 1.60 -16.20
N THR A 20 30.47 1.92 -16.89
CA THR A 20 31.19 3.22 -16.82
C THR A 20 30.79 4.16 -17.94
N GLU A 21 30.22 3.61 -19.00
CA GLU A 21 29.64 4.29 -20.16
C GLU A 21 28.51 3.42 -20.74
N LYS A 22 27.64 4.04 -21.55
CA LYS A 22 26.58 3.30 -22.23
C LYS A 22 27.14 2.61 -23.47
N PRO A 23 26.89 1.30 -23.68
CA PRO A 23 27.27 0.63 -24.92
C PRO A 23 26.46 1.14 -26.11
N ASP A 24 27.11 1.30 -27.26
CA ASP A 24 26.47 1.73 -28.51
C ASP A 24 25.47 0.69 -29.03
N ASN A 25 25.80 -0.60 -28.91
CA ASN A 25 24.93 -1.71 -29.23
C ASN A 25 24.68 -2.62 -28.01
N PRO A 26 23.67 -2.29 -27.17
CA PRO A 26 23.34 -3.06 -25.96
C PRO A 26 23.04 -4.54 -26.22
N ARG A 27 22.53 -4.89 -27.42
CA ARG A 27 22.19 -6.27 -27.75
C ARG A 27 23.42 -7.13 -28.00
N GLU A 28 24.42 -6.60 -28.68
CA GLU A 28 25.71 -7.29 -28.87
C GLU A 28 26.49 -7.31 -27.55
N PHE A 29 26.52 -6.17 -26.86
CA PHE A 29 27.20 -6.02 -25.58
C PHE A 29 26.72 -7.01 -24.52
N TYR A 30 25.43 -7.37 -24.51
CA TYR A 30 24.88 -8.40 -23.63
C TYR A 30 25.69 -9.70 -23.65
N TYR A 31 26.18 -10.14 -24.81
CA TYR A 31 26.94 -11.39 -24.94
C TYR A 31 28.42 -11.26 -24.56
N GLU A 32 28.95 -10.04 -24.47
CA GLU A 32 30.36 -9.75 -24.21
C GLU A 32 30.61 -9.27 -22.77
N CYS A 33 29.58 -8.71 -22.13
CA CYS A 33 29.73 -8.08 -20.84
C CYS A 33 29.83 -9.07 -19.68
N ILE A 34 30.50 -8.62 -18.61
CA ILE A 34 30.62 -9.39 -17.36
C ILE A 34 29.44 -9.06 -16.46
N PHE A 35 28.63 -10.07 -16.16
CA PHE A 35 27.61 -10.02 -15.12
C PHE A 35 28.16 -10.53 -13.80
N TYR A 36 27.88 -9.81 -12.72
CA TYR A 36 28.25 -10.22 -11.37
C TYR A 36 27.02 -10.75 -10.65
N LYS A 37 27.13 -11.96 -10.10
CA LYS A 37 26.06 -12.56 -9.30
C LYS A 37 26.49 -12.68 -7.86
N PHE A 38 25.79 -11.97 -6.98
CA PHE A 38 26.07 -11.98 -5.55
C PHE A 38 24.91 -12.60 -4.79
N LYS A 39 25.21 -13.43 -3.78
CA LYS A 39 24.20 -13.95 -2.86
C LYS A 39 23.75 -12.86 -1.89
N THR A 40 22.52 -12.94 -1.40
CA THR A 40 21.99 -12.04 -0.36
C THR A 40 22.57 -12.43 1.01
N ASP A 41 23.87 -12.22 1.18
CA ASP A 41 24.63 -12.47 2.40
C ASP A 41 25.79 -11.47 2.54
N HIS A 42 26.58 -11.62 3.60
CA HIS A 42 27.71 -10.72 3.88
C HIS A 42 28.79 -10.77 2.79
N ALA A 43 29.08 -11.94 2.24
CA ALA A 43 30.11 -12.09 1.21
C ALA A 43 29.66 -11.45 -0.12
N GLY A 44 28.40 -11.64 -0.49
CA GLY A 44 27.80 -10.98 -1.65
C GLY A 44 27.73 -9.47 -1.49
N LEU A 45 27.47 -8.96 -0.28
CA LEU A 45 27.55 -7.53 0.01
C LEU A 45 28.95 -6.97 -0.21
N ILE A 46 29.99 -7.64 0.32
CA ILE A 46 31.39 -7.24 0.09
C ILE A 46 31.70 -7.24 -1.41
N GLY A 47 31.27 -8.27 -2.14
CA GLY A 47 31.44 -8.37 -3.59
C GLY A 47 30.80 -7.21 -4.35
N LEU A 48 29.56 -6.86 -4.02
CA LEU A 48 28.87 -5.72 -4.64
C LEU A 48 29.57 -4.39 -4.31
N MET A 49 30.00 -4.18 -3.06
CA MET A 49 30.70 -2.95 -2.67
C MET A 49 32.08 -2.84 -3.31
N ALA A 50 32.74 -3.96 -3.60
CA ALA A 50 34.01 -3.97 -4.34
C ALA A 50 33.86 -3.44 -5.77
N LEU A 51 32.66 -3.47 -6.35
CA LEU A 51 32.36 -2.82 -7.63
C LEU A 51 32.36 -1.30 -7.56
N LYS A 52 32.44 -0.70 -6.36
CA LYS A 52 32.48 0.76 -6.11
C LYS A 52 31.47 1.55 -6.97
N PRO A 53 30.18 1.19 -6.95
CA PRO A 53 29.18 1.94 -7.70
C PRO A 53 28.99 3.33 -7.10
N GLU A 54 28.79 4.33 -7.95
CA GLU A 54 28.38 5.68 -7.52
C GLU A 54 26.85 5.78 -7.52
N ILE A 55 26.21 5.12 -8.49
CA ILE A 55 24.75 5.02 -8.60
C ILE A 55 24.35 3.55 -8.74
N ALA A 56 23.37 3.12 -7.96
CA ALA A 56 22.70 1.84 -8.08
C ALA A 56 21.25 2.05 -8.52
N ILE A 57 20.84 1.37 -9.59
CA ILE A 57 19.47 1.42 -10.10
C ILE A 57 18.88 0.02 -10.03
N LEU A 58 17.63 -0.08 -9.61
CA LEU A 58 16.93 -1.35 -9.47
C LEU A 58 15.43 -1.23 -9.75
N GLU A 59 14.79 -2.35 -10.07
CA GLU A 59 13.34 -2.44 -10.04
C GLU A 59 12.85 -2.64 -8.59
N PRO A 60 11.74 -2.00 -8.13
CA PRO A 60 11.18 -2.24 -6.79
C PRO A 60 10.46 -3.59 -6.66
N THR A 61 10.98 -4.65 -7.27
CA THR A 61 10.42 -6.01 -7.23
C THR A 61 10.66 -6.64 -5.87
N GLY A 62 9.60 -7.16 -5.24
CA GLY A 62 9.70 -7.84 -3.95
C GLY A 62 10.37 -6.98 -2.88
N ILE A 63 9.70 -5.90 -2.44
CA ILE A 63 10.21 -4.89 -1.47
C ILE A 63 11.09 -5.44 -0.35
N ASN A 64 10.81 -6.66 0.16
CA ASN A 64 11.63 -7.26 1.21
C ASN A 64 13.01 -7.76 0.74
N TYR A 65 13.15 -8.21 -0.51
CA TYR A 65 14.40 -8.69 -1.08
C TYR A 65 15.35 -7.54 -1.41
N SER A 66 14.81 -6.41 -1.88
CA SER A 66 15.63 -5.23 -2.20
C SER A 66 16.08 -4.45 -0.97
N LYS A 67 15.36 -4.53 0.16
CA LYS A 67 15.70 -3.83 1.42
C LYS A 67 17.15 -4.02 1.85
N PHE A 68 17.65 -5.25 1.83
CA PHE A 68 19.03 -5.56 2.23
C PHE A 68 20.05 -4.75 1.40
N TRP A 69 19.92 -4.79 0.08
CA TRP A 69 20.81 -4.11 -0.84
C TRP A 69 20.69 -2.59 -0.75
N VAL A 70 19.46 -2.08 -0.79
CA VAL A 70 19.18 -0.63 -0.73
C VAL A 70 19.74 -0.02 0.54
N GLU A 71 19.49 -0.62 1.70
CA GLU A 71 19.95 -0.09 2.99
C GLU A 71 21.48 -0.02 3.06
N HIS A 72 22.17 -1.08 2.66
CA HIS A 72 23.64 -1.09 2.71
C HIS A 72 24.28 -0.17 1.66
N LEU A 73 23.73 -0.09 0.44
CA LEU A 73 24.19 0.84 -0.59
C LEU A 73 24.00 2.29 -0.15
N SER A 74 22.82 2.64 0.37
CA SER A 74 22.57 4.00 0.87
C SER A 74 23.46 4.36 2.06
N ARG A 75 23.72 3.43 2.99
CA ARG A 75 24.68 3.65 4.10
C ARG A 75 26.11 3.84 3.62
N ALA A 76 26.49 3.21 2.50
CA ALA A 76 27.79 3.39 1.88
C ALA A 76 27.89 4.67 1.02
N GLY A 77 26.84 5.50 0.99
CA GLY A 77 26.80 6.74 0.21
C GLY A 77 26.52 6.55 -1.29
N VAL A 78 26.11 5.34 -1.71
CA VAL A 78 25.73 5.07 -3.10
C VAL A 78 24.34 5.64 -3.36
N GLU A 79 24.17 6.39 -4.45
CA GLU A 79 22.87 6.91 -4.84
C GLU A 79 21.98 5.76 -5.34
N VAL A 80 20.80 5.57 -4.73
CA VAL A 80 19.88 4.49 -5.10
C VAL A 80 18.66 5.04 -5.84
N ARG A 81 18.37 4.52 -7.03
CA ARG A 81 17.21 4.90 -7.85
C ARG A 81 16.37 3.68 -8.24
N PHE A 82 15.09 3.92 -8.47
CA PHE A 82 14.13 2.86 -8.80
C PHE A 82 13.52 3.07 -10.19
N VAL A 83 13.47 2.03 -11.02
CA VAL A 83 12.74 2.04 -12.30
C VAL A 83 11.42 1.29 -12.16
N GLY A 84 10.35 1.80 -12.77
CA GLY A 84 9.05 1.12 -12.70
C GLY A 84 8.97 -0.10 -13.62
N HIS A 85 8.32 -1.19 -13.17
CA HIS A 85 8.16 -2.46 -13.92
C HIS A 85 7.78 -2.27 -15.40
N LYS A 86 6.76 -1.45 -15.65
CA LYS A 86 6.25 -1.22 -17.02
C LYS A 86 7.26 -0.43 -17.87
N GLN A 87 7.96 0.52 -17.25
CA GLN A 87 8.97 1.33 -17.91
C GLN A 87 10.17 0.48 -18.29
N LEU A 88 10.68 -0.33 -17.36
CA LEU A 88 11.80 -1.24 -17.59
C LEU A 88 11.49 -2.22 -18.72
N ARG A 89 10.35 -2.92 -18.64
CA ARG A 89 9.95 -3.88 -19.68
C ARG A 89 9.90 -3.24 -21.07
N ASN A 90 9.25 -2.07 -21.19
CA ASN A 90 9.14 -1.36 -22.47
C ASN A 90 10.51 -0.87 -22.98
N TYR A 91 11.39 -0.47 -22.07
CA TYR A 91 12.73 -0.02 -22.43
C TYR A 91 13.59 -1.20 -22.91
N ARG A 92 13.63 -2.31 -22.16
CA ARG A 92 14.35 -3.53 -22.53
C ARG A 92 13.89 -4.07 -23.89
N GLU A 93 12.58 -4.30 -24.06
CA GLU A 93 12.04 -4.92 -25.27
C GLU A 93 12.15 -3.99 -26.49
N ASN A 94 11.72 -2.73 -26.38
CA ASN A 94 11.52 -1.87 -27.55
C ASN A 94 12.63 -0.83 -27.78
N HIS A 95 13.44 -0.49 -26.77
CA HIS A 95 14.51 0.50 -26.93
C HIS A 95 15.88 -0.17 -27.06
N LEU A 96 16.12 -1.26 -26.33
CA LEU A 96 17.40 -1.99 -26.39
C LEU A 96 17.37 -3.20 -27.31
N GLY A 97 16.19 -3.65 -27.75
CA GLY A 97 16.08 -4.84 -28.61
C GLY A 97 16.48 -6.13 -27.90
N LEU A 98 16.28 -6.20 -26.59
CA LEU A 98 16.51 -7.37 -25.74
C LEU A 98 15.15 -8.03 -25.42
N PRO A 99 14.53 -8.81 -26.32
CA PRO A 99 13.18 -9.33 -26.09
C PRO A 99 13.13 -10.41 -25.00
N ASP A 100 14.19 -11.20 -24.88
CA ASP A 100 14.29 -12.29 -23.92
C ASP A 100 14.46 -11.77 -22.50
N LYS A 101 13.68 -12.34 -21.59
CA LYS A 101 13.66 -11.92 -20.19
C LYS A 101 14.50 -12.88 -19.36
N ASP A 102 15.62 -12.38 -18.86
CA ASP A 102 16.43 -13.01 -17.82
C ASP A 102 17.02 -11.93 -16.89
N ASP A 103 17.55 -12.37 -15.75
CA ASP A 103 18.03 -11.49 -14.68
C ASP A 103 19.19 -10.58 -15.16
N ASP A 104 20.03 -11.08 -16.07
CA ASP A 104 21.21 -10.35 -16.57
C ASP A 104 20.80 -9.31 -17.63
N ALA A 105 19.84 -9.64 -18.50
CA ALA A 105 19.28 -8.72 -19.48
C ALA A 105 18.52 -7.58 -18.79
N ASP A 106 17.75 -7.87 -17.74
CA ASP A 106 17.11 -6.85 -16.91
C ASP A 106 18.18 -5.99 -16.19
N ALA A 107 19.25 -6.58 -15.63
CA ALA A 107 20.35 -5.83 -15.00
C ALA A 107 21.07 -4.88 -15.98
N LEU A 108 21.40 -5.33 -17.19
CA LEU A 108 21.97 -4.49 -18.26
C LEU A 108 21.00 -3.37 -18.66
N ALA A 109 19.72 -3.71 -18.87
CA ALA A 109 18.72 -2.73 -19.26
C ALA A 109 18.54 -1.64 -18.19
N ILE A 110 18.57 -2.02 -16.90
CA ILE A 110 18.51 -1.08 -15.78
C ILE A 110 19.73 -0.15 -15.77
N ALA A 111 20.94 -0.66 -16.01
CA ALA A 111 22.15 0.16 -16.07
C ALA A 111 22.10 1.16 -17.23
N CYS A 112 21.72 0.71 -18.44
CA CYS A 112 21.52 1.55 -19.62
C CYS A 112 20.45 2.63 -19.39
N TYR A 113 19.35 2.29 -18.69
CA TYR A 113 18.30 3.24 -18.32
C TYR A 113 18.85 4.40 -17.48
N GLY A 114 19.83 4.12 -16.62
CA GLY A 114 20.54 5.12 -15.83
C GLY A 114 21.30 6.14 -16.66
N PHE A 115 21.99 5.70 -17.71
CA PHE A 115 22.71 6.59 -18.61
C PHE A 115 21.74 7.43 -19.46
N ASP A 116 20.66 6.83 -19.97
CA ASP A 116 19.71 7.55 -20.85
C ASP A 116 18.84 8.56 -20.12
N TYR A 117 18.45 8.25 -18.88
CA TYR A 117 17.45 9.03 -18.15
C TYR A 117 17.95 9.60 -16.83
N GLY A 118 19.24 9.44 -16.51
CA GLY A 118 19.82 9.81 -15.23
C GLY A 118 19.66 11.28 -14.82
N ILE A 119 19.38 12.17 -15.77
CA ILE A 119 19.14 13.60 -15.52
C ILE A 119 17.66 13.88 -15.21
N ASP A 120 16.74 13.06 -15.74
CA ASP A 120 15.30 13.24 -15.60
C ASP A 120 14.73 12.42 -14.44
N SER A 121 14.66 13.03 -13.25
CA SER A 121 14.11 12.41 -12.05
C SER A 121 12.66 11.92 -12.21
N SER A 122 11.89 12.47 -13.16
CA SER A 122 10.49 12.08 -13.40
C SER A 122 10.34 10.70 -14.06
N ARG A 123 11.44 10.15 -14.58
CA ARG A 123 11.51 8.81 -15.19
C ARG A 123 11.66 7.70 -14.14
N PHE A 124 12.15 8.05 -12.96
CA PHE A 124 12.34 7.13 -11.85
C PHE A 124 11.12 7.11 -10.92
N VAL A 125 10.97 6.02 -10.17
CA VAL A 125 9.96 5.92 -9.12
C VAL A 125 10.36 6.85 -7.98
N GLN A 126 9.45 7.75 -7.61
CA GLN A 126 9.66 8.67 -6.51
C GLN A 126 9.90 7.90 -5.20
N VAL A 127 11.05 8.16 -4.57
CA VAL A 127 11.35 7.66 -3.23
C VAL A 127 10.40 8.36 -2.26
N ARG A 128 9.65 7.57 -1.50
CA ARG A 128 8.72 8.07 -0.50
C ARG A 128 9.48 8.42 0.77
N ASP A 129 8.96 9.41 1.50
CA ASP A 129 9.36 9.70 2.87
C ASP A 129 9.39 8.40 3.72
N LEU A 130 10.39 8.27 4.59
CA LEU A 130 10.63 7.05 5.37
C LEU A 130 9.46 6.72 6.30
N LEU A 131 8.86 7.74 6.93
CA LEU A 131 7.70 7.56 7.80
C LEU A 131 6.48 7.15 6.99
N ILE A 132 6.27 7.76 5.83
CA ILE A 132 5.23 7.32 4.87
C ILE A 132 5.42 5.85 4.45
N SER A 133 6.65 5.46 4.13
CA SER A 133 6.97 4.09 3.70
C SER A 133 6.72 3.09 4.83
N ARG A 134 7.12 3.44 6.06
CA ARG A 134 6.92 2.62 7.25
C ARG A 134 5.45 2.48 7.62
N MET A 135 4.67 3.56 7.60
CA MET A 135 3.22 3.50 7.82
C MET A 135 2.54 2.55 6.84
N ARG A 136 2.90 2.62 5.56
CA ARG A 136 2.36 1.70 4.55
C ARG A 136 2.72 0.24 4.85
N GLU A 137 3.95 -0.03 5.28
CA GLU A 137 4.38 -1.37 5.69
C GLU A 137 3.55 -1.89 6.87
N LEU A 138 3.38 -1.08 7.92
CA LEU A 138 2.58 -1.44 9.10
C LEU A 138 1.15 -1.81 8.71
N VAL A 139 0.50 -1.02 7.85
CA VAL A 139 -0.85 -1.34 7.41
C VAL A 139 -0.91 -2.63 6.57
N LEU A 140 0.10 -2.91 5.74
CA LEU A 140 0.17 -4.19 5.01
C LEU A 140 0.35 -5.38 5.97
N ARG A 141 1.13 -5.22 7.04
CA ARG A 141 1.28 -6.22 8.10
C ARG A 141 -0.01 -6.44 8.88
N LEU A 142 -0.70 -5.38 9.32
CA LEU A 142 -2.02 -5.47 9.96
C LEU A 142 -3.03 -6.24 9.10
N ASN A 143 -3.09 -5.92 7.79
CA ASN A 143 -3.93 -6.65 6.84
C ASN A 143 -3.53 -8.12 6.67
N HIS A 144 -2.26 -8.47 6.90
CA HIS A 144 -1.79 -9.85 6.89
C HIS A 144 -2.23 -10.59 8.16
N LEU A 145 -2.04 -9.99 9.34
CA LEU A 145 -2.46 -10.57 10.61
C LEU A 145 -3.95 -10.86 10.62
N SER A 146 -4.79 -9.92 10.18
CA SER A 146 -6.25 -10.13 10.07
C SER A 146 -6.63 -11.33 9.20
N ARG A 147 -5.88 -11.57 8.11
CA ARG A 147 -6.09 -12.72 7.22
C ARG A 147 -5.67 -14.06 7.84
N ILE A 148 -4.66 -14.06 8.71
CA ILE A 148 -4.19 -15.27 9.42
C ILE A 148 -5.08 -15.58 10.62
N GLN A 149 -5.47 -14.57 11.39
CA GLN A 149 -6.31 -14.75 12.58
C GLN A 149 -7.65 -15.40 12.24
N SER A 150 -8.28 -15.02 11.13
CA SER A 150 -9.62 -15.48 10.76
C SER A 150 -9.74 -17.02 10.63
N PRO A 151 -8.87 -17.72 9.85
CA PRO A 151 -8.85 -19.18 9.83
C PRO A 151 -8.61 -19.84 11.19
N VAL A 152 -7.70 -19.29 12.01
CA VAL A 152 -7.40 -19.84 13.34
C VAL A 152 -8.61 -19.73 14.26
N ILE A 153 -9.27 -18.56 14.27
CA ILE A 153 -10.51 -18.33 15.02
C ILE A 153 -11.63 -19.24 14.52
N ASN A 154 -11.77 -19.44 13.21
CA ASN A 154 -12.81 -20.33 12.69
C ASN A 154 -12.55 -21.79 13.08
N ARG A 155 -11.29 -22.24 13.08
CA ARG A 155 -10.93 -23.59 13.49
C ARG A 155 -11.20 -23.83 14.97
N ILE A 156 -10.74 -22.93 15.85
CA ILE A 156 -10.97 -23.06 17.29
C ILE A 156 -12.48 -23.04 17.61
N ARG A 157 -13.29 -22.27 16.88
CA ARG A 157 -14.75 -22.28 17.05
C ARG A 157 -15.40 -23.61 16.68
N GLN A 158 -14.91 -24.29 15.64
CA GLN A 158 -15.38 -25.64 15.29
C GLN A 158 -15.05 -26.65 16.39
N ASP A 159 -13.86 -26.55 16.97
CA ASP A 159 -13.45 -27.41 18.09
C ASP A 159 -14.27 -27.09 19.35
N LEU A 160 -14.46 -25.82 19.68
CA LEU A 160 -15.27 -25.38 20.80
C LEU A 160 -16.75 -25.79 20.67
N ALA A 161 -17.28 -25.96 19.45
CA ALA A 161 -18.68 -26.33 19.24
C ALA A 161 -19.09 -27.66 19.91
N TRP A 162 -18.14 -28.56 20.16
CA TRP A 162 -18.37 -29.81 20.88
C TRP A 162 -17.54 -29.93 22.16
N GLN A 163 -16.43 -29.21 22.29
CA GLN A 163 -15.59 -29.22 23.51
C GLN A 163 -16.11 -28.29 24.60
N PHE A 164 -16.62 -27.12 24.22
CA PHE A 164 -17.13 -26.08 25.13
C PHE A 164 -18.16 -25.19 24.40
N PRO A 165 -19.36 -25.73 24.07
CA PRO A 165 -20.30 -25.11 23.14
C PRO A 165 -20.77 -23.71 23.56
N GLU A 166 -20.86 -23.45 24.86
CA GLU A 166 -21.34 -22.18 25.43
C GLU A 166 -20.48 -20.97 25.03
N VAL A 167 -19.21 -21.19 24.65
CA VAL A 167 -18.30 -20.13 24.21
C VAL A 167 -17.98 -20.15 22.71
N ALA A 168 -18.43 -21.17 21.97
CA ALA A 168 -18.07 -21.37 20.57
C ALA A 168 -18.46 -20.19 19.66
N LEU A 169 -19.58 -19.53 19.96
CA LEU A 169 -20.08 -18.39 19.18
C LEU A 169 -19.89 -17.04 19.87
N VAL A 170 -19.20 -16.99 21.02
CA VAL A 170 -18.97 -15.74 21.74
C VAL A 170 -18.13 -14.79 20.89
N HIS A 171 -18.61 -13.56 20.75
CA HIS A 171 -17.88 -12.48 20.12
C HIS A 171 -16.77 -11.97 21.04
N SER A 172 -15.62 -12.64 20.95
CA SER A 172 -14.39 -12.25 21.63
C SER A 172 -13.71 -11.11 20.87
N LYS A 173 -13.81 -9.87 21.39
CA LYS A 173 -13.19 -8.66 20.80
C LYS A 173 -12.21 -8.03 21.78
N ARG A 174 -11.09 -7.49 21.27
CA ARG A 174 -10.19 -6.66 22.08
C ARG A 174 -10.97 -5.48 22.67
N ASN A 175 -10.68 -5.16 23.93
CA ASN A 175 -11.24 -3.98 24.59
C ASN A 175 -10.39 -2.74 24.24
N ARG A 176 -10.84 -1.55 24.68
CA ARG A 176 -10.11 -0.29 24.44
C ARG A 176 -8.70 -0.25 25.04
N SER A 177 -8.39 -1.11 26.02
CA SER A 177 -7.05 -1.19 26.60
C SER A 177 -6.08 -2.05 25.78
N GLY A 178 -6.50 -2.53 24.60
CA GLY A 178 -5.65 -3.29 23.68
C GLY A 178 -5.30 -4.70 24.17
N LYS A 179 -5.86 -5.10 25.32
CA LYS A 179 -5.58 -6.42 25.90
C LYS A 179 -6.26 -7.50 25.08
N VAL A 180 -5.53 -8.59 24.86
CA VAL A 180 -6.07 -9.83 24.29
C VAL A 180 -7.38 -10.18 25.01
N PRO A 181 -8.44 -10.56 24.27
CA PRO A 181 -9.71 -10.94 24.88
C PRO A 181 -9.55 -12.00 25.95
N LEU A 182 -10.30 -11.87 27.06
CA LEU A 182 -10.17 -12.75 28.22
C LEU A 182 -10.37 -14.23 27.88
N LEU A 183 -11.33 -14.54 27.00
CA LEU A 183 -11.59 -15.92 26.55
C LEU A 183 -10.34 -16.56 25.95
N TRP A 184 -9.63 -15.87 25.07
CA TRP A 184 -8.45 -16.41 24.40
C TRP A 184 -7.30 -16.62 25.39
N GLY A 185 -7.04 -15.65 26.26
CA GLY A 185 -6.01 -15.82 27.30
C GLY A 185 -6.35 -16.93 28.30
N TRP A 186 -7.64 -17.15 28.59
CA TRP A 186 -8.08 -18.25 29.45
C TRP A 186 -7.91 -19.61 28.77
N LEU A 187 -8.38 -19.76 27.52
CA LEU A 187 -8.19 -20.98 26.73
C LEU A 187 -6.71 -21.31 26.48
N ALA A 188 -5.86 -20.29 26.37
CA ALA A 188 -4.41 -20.45 26.25
C ALA A 188 -3.71 -20.89 27.55
N GLY A 189 -4.40 -20.78 28.70
CA GLY A 189 -3.83 -20.98 30.02
C GLY A 189 -2.93 -19.82 30.49
N GLU A 190 -2.96 -18.68 29.80
CA GLU A 190 -2.17 -17.48 30.12
C GLU A 190 -2.87 -16.58 31.16
N ARG A 191 -4.18 -16.74 31.35
CA ARG A 191 -5.00 -15.92 32.24
C ARG A 191 -6.02 -16.75 32.99
N THR A 192 -6.26 -16.42 34.24
CA THR A 192 -7.32 -17.03 35.05
C THR A 192 -8.64 -16.31 34.87
N SER A 193 -9.76 -17.02 35.03
CA SER A 193 -11.10 -16.42 34.98
C SER A 193 -12.12 -17.28 35.72
N THR A 194 -12.50 -16.86 36.92
CA THR A 194 -13.54 -17.54 37.73
C THR A 194 -14.85 -17.72 36.97
N ARG A 195 -15.19 -16.76 36.08
CA ARG A 195 -16.35 -16.85 35.20
C ARG A 195 -16.24 -18.04 34.24
N TYR A 196 -15.11 -18.18 33.53
CA TYR A 196 -14.94 -19.26 32.56
C TYR A 196 -14.66 -20.60 33.25
N ASP A 197 -14.00 -20.61 34.40
CA ASP A 197 -13.83 -21.80 35.25
C ASP A 197 -15.21 -22.35 35.66
N ARG A 198 -16.09 -21.49 36.17
CA ARG A 198 -17.46 -21.87 36.54
C ARG A 198 -18.27 -22.32 35.33
N LEU A 199 -18.22 -21.55 34.24
CA LEU A 199 -18.97 -21.89 33.02
C LEU A 199 -18.52 -23.25 32.44
N TYR A 200 -17.22 -23.51 32.46
CA TYR A 200 -16.65 -24.77 31.99
C TYR A 200 -16.99 -25.93 32.93
N SER A 201 -17.01 -25.73 34.25
CA SER A 201 -17.44 -26.78 35.20
C SER A 201 -18.91 -27.23 35.02
N GLN A 202 -19.71 -26.42 34.34
CA GLN A 202 -21.13 -26.65 34.07
C GLN A 202 -21.41 -26.95 32.60
N THR A 203 -20.37 -27.09 31.77
CA THR A 203 -20.53 -27.27 30.32
C THR A 203 -21.14 -28.63 29.99
N ALA A 204 -21.94 -28.68 28.93
CA ALA A 204 -22.34 -29.93 28.28
C ALA A 204 -21.28 -30.46 27.27
N GLY A 205 -20.17 -29.75 27.11
CA GLY A 205 -19.08 -30.12 26.21
C GLY A 205 -18.30 -31.36 26.63
N ILE A 206 -17.64 -32.00 25.67
CA ILE A 206 -16.94 -33.28 25.85
C ILE A 206 -15.51 -33.08 26.41
N GLY A 207 -15.12 -31.83 26.67
CA GLY A 207 -13.85 -31.47 27.28
C GLY A 207 -12.85 -30.85 26.31
N LEU A 208 -12.06 -29.89 26.80
CA LEU A 208 -11.03 -29.20 26.05
C LEU A 208 -9.83 -30.10 25.76
N THR A 209 -9.30 -29.95 24.55
CA THR A 209 -8.08 -30.61 24.08
C THR A 209 -6.94 -29.62 23.94
N ASP A 210 -5.70 -30.12 23.86
CA ASP A 210 -4.51 -29.29 23.63
C ASP A 210 -4.57 -28.48 22.32
N SER A 211 -5.31 -28.97 21.31
CA SER A 211 -5.54 -28.26 20.06
C SER A 211 -6.13 -26.86 20.28
N VAL A 212 -7.16 -26.77 21.14
CA VAL A 212 -7.80 -25.48 21.48
C VAL A 212 -6.81 -24.57 22.20
N LYS A 213 -6.01 -25.13 23.12
CA LYS A 213 -4.96 -24.37 23.83
C LYS A 213 -3.91 -23.80 22.86
N PHE A 214 -3.38 -24.62 21.95
CA PHE A 214 -2.39 -24.17 20.96
C PHE A 214 -2.96 -23.10 20.02
N HIS A 215 -4.20 -23.25 19.57
CA HIS A 215 -4.85 -22.24 18.75
C HIS A 215 -5.10 -20.93 19.51
N ALA A 216 -5.49 -21.01 20.78
CA ALA A 216 -5.67 -19.85 21.63
C ALA A 216 -4.35 -19.09 21.85
N GLN A 217 -3.24 -19.78 22.12
CA GLN A 217 -1.90 -19.18 22.24
C GLN A 217 -1.47 -18.46 20.96
N ARG A 218 -1.75 -19.06 19.78
CA ARG A 218 -1.50 -18.40 18.48
C ARG A 218 -2.32 -17.12 18.34
N ILE A 219 -3.61 -17.14 18.74
CA ILE A 219 -4.46 -15.94 18.72
C ILE A 219 -3.90 -14.88 19.67
N CYS A 220 -3.53 -15.24 20.91
CA CYS A 220 -2.90 -14.31 21.85
C CYS A 220 -1.67 -13.63 21.23
N SER A 221 -0.77 -14.41 20.64
CA SER A 221 0.44 -13.89 20.00
C SER A 221 0.15 -12.93 18.84
N LEU A 222 -0.81 -13.29 17.97
CA LEU A 222 -1.21 -12.47 16.83
C LEU A 222 -1.87 -11.16 17.26
N GLU A 223 -2.72 -11.19 18.29
CA GLU A 223 -3.41 -10.01 18.83
C GLU A 223 -2.43 -9.06 19.53
N THR A 224 -1.42 -9.60 20.22
CA THR A 224 -0.32 -8.83 20.81
C THR A 224 0.52 -8.15 19.73
N GLU A 225 0.90 -8.88 18.66
CA GLU A 225 1.60 -8.28 17.52
C GLU A 225 0.76 -7.17 16.87
N GLU A 226 -0.53 -7.41 16.64
CA GLU A 226 -1.45 -6.42 16.06
C GLU A 226 -1.50 -5.15 16.91
N GLN A 227 -1.58 -5.28 18.24
CA GLN A 227 -1.56 -4.15 19.16
C GLN A 227 -0.26 -3.33 19.04
N PHE A 228 0.90 -3.98 19.02
CA PHE A 228 2.18 -3.29 18.86
C PHE A 228 2.26 -2.50 17.55
N LEU A 229 1.78 -3.08 16.45
CA LEU A 229 1.76 -2.43 15.15
C LEU A 229 0.76 -1.25 15.12
N GLU A 230 -0.40 -1.39 15.75
CA GLU A 230 -1.38 -0.30 15.89
C GLU A 230 -0.80 0.87 16.71
N ASP A 231 -0.12 0.59 17.82
CA ASP A 231 0.47 1.63 18.67
C ASP A 231 1.66 2.32 18.00
N GLU A 232 2.46 1.59 17.23
CA GLU A 232 3.47 2.19 16.36
C GLU A 232 2.82 3.09 15.28
N LEU A 233 1.75 2.63 14.65
CA LEU A 233 1.04 3.39 13.62
C LEU A 233 0.43 4.69 14.18
N ARG A 234 -0.19 4.63 15.37
CA ARG A 234 -0.75 5.80 16.06
C ARG A 234 0.33 6.84 16.37
N ARG A 235 1.49 6.40 16.85
CA ARG A 235 2.63 7.29 17.11
C ARG A 235 3.11 7.98 15.83
N MET A 236 3.16 7.26 14.70
CA MET A 236 3.56 7.84 13.41
C MET A 236 2.52 8.82 12.86
N LEU A 237 1.23 8.54 13.04
CA LEU A 237 0.16 9.44 12.64
C LEU A 237 0.13 10.74 13.45
N ALA A 238 0.72 10.74 14.64
CA ALA A 238 0.85 11.92 15.49
C ALA A 238 2.04 12.85 15.12
N ASP A 239 2.79 12.53 14.06
CA ASP A 239 3.82 13.43 13.51
C ASP A 239 3.19 14.77 13.11
N GLU A 240 3.82 15.87 13.54
CA GLU A 240 3.33 17.24 13.33
C GLU A 240 3.10 17.58 11.86
N ARG A 241 3.87 16.97 10.94
CA ARG A 241 3.71 17.16 9.48
C ARG A 241 2.37 16.65 8.96
N PHE A 242 1.64 15.85 9.75
CA PHE A 242 0.34 15.30 9.41
C PHE A 242 -0.82 15.96 10.16
N SER A 243 -0.59 17.03 10.92
CA SER A 243 -1.62 17.71 11.73
C SER A 243 -2.82 18.16 10.91
N ASP A 244 -2.60 18.94 9.84
CA ASP A 244 -3.64 19.43 8.92
C ASP A 244 -4.43 18.27 8.29
N TYR A 245 -3.72 17.22 7.89
CA TYR A 245 -4.34 16.02 7.32
C TYR A 245 -5.22 15.32 8.35
N SER A 246 -4.72 15.18 9.58
CA SER A 246 -5.39 14.47 10.66
C SER A 246 -6.68 15.17 11.06
N GLU A 247 -6.66 16.50 11.19
CA GLU A 247 -7.87 17.29 11.48
C GLU A 247 -8.94 17.07 10.39
N ILE A 248 -8.52 17.13 9.12
CA ILE A 248 -9.45 16.91 8.01
C ILE A 248 -9.95 15.47 8.00
N PHE A 249 -9.08 14.48 8.20
CA PHE A 249 -9.45 13.07 8.20
C PHE A 249 -10.45 12.71 9.31
N GLN A 250 -10.37 13.36 10.46
CA GLN A 250 -11.36 13.23 11.53
C GLN A 250 -12.76 13.67 11.06
N LYS A 251 -12.87 14.72 10.23
CA LYS A 251 -14.16 15.15 9.63
C LYS A 251 -14.77 14.06 8.73
N PHE A 252 -13.97 13.12 8.23
CA PHE A 252 -14.45 11.96 7.46
C PHE A 252 -14.63 10.68 8.30
N ASN A 253 -14.40 10.72 9.61
CA ASN A 253 -14.33 9.54 10.48
C ASN A 253 -13.40 8.44 9.91
N PHE A 254 -12.24 8.82 9.35
CA PHE A 254 -11.25 7.84 8.94
C PHE A 254 -10.55 7.24 10.17
N GLY A 255 -10.55 5.91 10.28
CA GLY A 255 -9.72 5.22 11.28
C GLY A 255 -8.24 5.17 10.88
N ASP A 256 -7.37 4.92 11.86
CA ASP A 256 -5.89 4.98 11.74
C ASP A 256 -5.35 4.29 10.48
N GLY A 257 -5.79 3.05 10.22
CA GLY A 257 -5.35 2.30 9.04
C GLY A 257 -5.71 2.96 7.71
N LEU A 258 -6.88 3.59 7.62
CA LEU A 258 -7.28 4.33 6.41
C LEU A 258 -6.53 5.64 6.28
N GLN A 259 -6.35 6.37 7.39
CA GLN A 259 -5.56 7.60 7.42
C GLN A 259 -4.14 7.36 6.89
N ALA A 260 -3.46 6.35 7.44
CA ALA A 260 -2.12 5.94 7.02
C ALA A 260 -2.05 5.52 5.54
N ILE A 261 -3.02 4.74 5.06
CA ILE A 261 -3.09 4.36 3.64
C ILE A 261 -3.24 5.60 2.75
N ILE A 262 -4.13 6.54 3.09
CA ILE A 262 -4.37 7.75 2.31
C ILE A 262 -3.11 8.62 2.30
N LEU A 263 -2.56 8.95 3.48
CA LEU A 263 -1.32 9.71 3.64
C LEU A 263 -0.20 9.11 2.79
N SER A 264 -0.07 7.78 2.78
CA SER A 264 0.98 7.11 2.00
C SER A 264 0.92 7.32 0.49
N GLN A 265 -0.19 7.85 -0.02
CA GLN A 265 -0.34 8.19 -1.43
C GLN A 265 -0.31 9.69 -1.68
N ILE A 266 -0.79 10.51 -0.74
CA ILE A 266 -1.07 11.92 -1.01
C ILE A 266 -0.13 12.91 -0.33
N PHE A 267 0.76 12.44 0.55
CA PHE A 267 1.73 13.29 1.21
C PHE A 267 3.04 13.39 0.40
N PRO A 268 3.65 14.58 0.29
CA PRO A 268 3.07 15.91 0.57
C PRO A 268 2.00 16.33 -0.47
N LEU A 269 1.06 17.21 -0.08
CA LEU A 269 -0.06 17.65 -0.93
C LEU A 269 0.43 18.51 -2.09
N GLU A 270 1.56 19.20 -1.89
CA GLU A 270 2.29 20.07 -2.81
C GLU A 270 2.60 19.34 -4.12
N ASN A 271 2.81 18.02 -4.08
CA ASN A 271 3.00 17.18 -5.27
C ASN A 271 1.82 17.25 -6.26
N TYR A 272 0.65 17.70 -5.81
CA TYR A 272 -0.55 17.83 -6.60
C TYR A 272 -0.82 19.26 -7.05
N LEU A 273 -0.14 20.27 -6.49
CA LEU A 273 -0.43 21.69 -6.69
C LEU A 273 0.53 22.32 -7.71
N GLY A 274 0.25 23.56 -8.13
CA GLY A 274 1.16 24.37 -8.92
C GLY A 274 2.26 24.98 -8.07
N GLU A 275 3.22 25.65 -8.72
CA GLU A 275 4.28 26.42 -8.06
C GLU A 275 3.71 27.53 -7.16
N ASP A 276 2.51 28.02 -7.48
CA ASP A 276 1.75 29.00 -6.70
C ASP A 276 1.02 28.41 -5.49
N GLY A 277 1.19 27.11 -5.21
CA GLY A 277 0.49 26.40 -4.15
C GLY A 277 -1.00 26.19 -4.43
N LYS A 278 -1.50 26.49 -5.65
CA LYS A 278 -2.92 26.38 -5.99
C LYS A 278 -3.21 25.18 -6.88
N PRO A 279 -4.46 24.69 -6.92
CA PRO A 279 -4.85 23.64 -7.85
C PRO A 279 -4.67 24.04 -9.31
N ILE A 280 -3.95 23.22 -10.06
CA ILE A 280 -3.70 23.37 -11.49
C ILE A 280 -4.98 23.11 -12.29
N ILE A 281 -5.53 24.15 -12.89
CA ILE A 281 -6.69 24.09 -13.80
C ILE A 281 -6.26 24.60 -15.18
N LYS A 282 -6.30 23.73 -16.19
CA LYS A 282 -6.04 24.12 -17.58
C LYS A 282 -7.34 24.23 -18.36
N ILE A 283 -7.59 25.38 -18.99
CA ILE A 283 -8.70 25.55 -19.92
C ILE A 283 -8.22 25.11 -21.30
N ARG A 284 -8.89 24.12 -21.90
CA ARG A 284 -8.61 23.67 -23.28
C ARG A 284 -9.91 23.49 -24.04
N LYS A 285 -9.89 23.73 -25.35
CA LYS A 285 -11.03 23.40 -26.23
C LYS A 285 -11.28 21.89 -26.21
N GLY A 286 -12.54 21.50 -26.06
CA GLY A 286 -12.98 20.12 -26.15
C GLY A 286 -12.79 19.60 -27.57
N ARG A 287 -12.14 18.44 -27.75
CA ARG A 287 -11.85 17.87 -29.08
C ARG A 287 -13.11 17.61 -29.91
N LYS A 288 -14.24 17.28 -29.27
CA LYS A 288 -15.52 17.02 -29.95
C LYS A 288 -16.46 18.23 -29.93
N SER A 289 -16.59 18.91 -28.79
CA SER A 289 -17.56 20.00 -28.64
C SER A 289 -17.05 21.36 -29.10
N GLY A 290 -15.74 21.53 -29.32
CA GLY A 290 -15.10 22.83 -29.60
C GLY A 290 -15.09 23.82 -28.43
N LYS A 291 -15.97 23.63 -27.44
CA LYS A 291 -16.16 24.53 -26.30
C LYS A 291 -15.00 24.46 -25.29
N PRO A 292 -14.59 25.59 -24.69
CA PRO A 292 -13.61 25.59 -23.61
C PRO A 292 -14.07 24.72 -22.44
N THR A 293 -13.25 23.77 -22.02
CA THR A 293 -13.53 22.90 -20.88
C THR A 293 -12.41 23.03 -19.84
N LYS A 294 -12.78 23.23 -18.58
CA LYS A 294 -11.84 23.22 -17.45
C LYS A 294 -11.33 21.82 -17.20
N ARG A 295 -10.01 21.63 -17.22
CA ARG A 295 -9.34 20.38 -16.84
C ARG A 295 -8.66 20.57 -15.49
N HIS A 296 -9.26 20.02 -14.45
CA HIS A 296 -8.73 20.03 -13.08
C HIS A 296 -7.62 18.97 -12.94
N LEU A 297 -6.38 19.34 -13.28
CA LEU A 297 -5.26 18.40 -13.34
C LEU A 297 -4.86 17.91 -11.94
N SER A 298 -4.79 18.81 -10.96
CA SER A 298 -4.46 18.48 -9.57
C SER A 298 -5.45 17.47 -8.97
N LEU A 299 -6.75 17.77 -9.04
CA LEU A 299 -7.79 16.87 -8.56
C LEU A 299 -7.72 15.51 -9.27
N ARG A 300 -7.48 15.50 -10.58
CA ARG A 300 -7.36 14.24 -11.34
C ARG A 300 -6.14 13.43 -10.91
N LYS A 301 -4.98 14.05 -10.69
CA LYS A 301 -3.78 13.40 -10.15
C LYS A 301 -4.05 12.83 -8.75
N PHE A 302 -4.67 13.61 -7.87
CA PHE A 302 -5.05 13.19 -6.52
C PHE A 302 -5.99 11.98 -6.51
N GLN A 303 -7.07 12.03 -7.31
CA GLN A 303 -7.98 10.91 -7.50
C GLN A 303 -7.28 9.67 -8.07
N LYS A 304 -6.30 9.85 -8.96
CA LYS A 304 -5.53 8.75 -9.53
C LYS A 304 -4.61 8.10 -8.49
N ALA A 305 -3.95 8.88 -7.64
CA ALA A 305 -3.12 8.36 -6.55
C ALA A 305 -3.94 7.47 -5.60
N LEU A 306 -5.14 7.91 -5.23
CA LEU A 306 -6.08 7.15 -4.39
C LEU A 306 -6.82 6.02 -5.14
N GLY A 307 -6.57 5.85 -6.44
CA GLY A 307 -7.09 4.73 -7.22
C GLY A 307 -8.59 4.83 -7.54
N VAL A 308 -9.15 6.04 -7.59
CA VAL A 308 -10.57 6.30 -7.89
C VAL A 308 -10.79 7.06 -9.20
N ALA A 309 -9.73 7.52 -9.86
CA ALA A 309 -9.85 8.18 -11.17
C ALA A 309 -10.08 7.15 -12.30
N PRO A 310 -11.10 7.34 -13.15
CA PRO A 310 -11.23 6.55 -14.38
C PRO A 310 -10.18 6.96 -15.42
N SER A 311 -9.67 5.96 -16.11
CA SER A 311 -8.90 6.08 -17.33
C SER A 311 -9.79 5.75 -18.51
N GLN A 312 -9.57 6.46 -19.61
CA GLN A 312 -10.29 6.21 -20.85
C GLN A 312 -9.41 5.34 -21.74
N GLU A 313 -9.93 4.20 -22.15
CA GLU A 313 -9.36 3.37 -23.22
C GLU A 313 -10.28 3.51 -24.43
N SER A 314 -9.73 4.04 -25.51
CA SER A 314 -10.45 4.22 -26.77
C SER A 314 -9.62 3.62 -27.90
N SER A 315 -10.19 2.66 -28.60
CA SER A 315 -9.60 2.01 -29.78
C SER A 315 -10.71 1.75 -30.80
N GLY A 316 -10.56 2.29 -32.01
CA GLY A 316 -11.64 2.29 -33.01
C GLY A 316 -12.94 2.87 -32.43
N ASP A 317 -14.05 2.15 -32.61
CA ASP A 317 -15.38 2.55 -32.13
C ASP A 317 -15.63 2.24 -30.64
N ILE A 318 -14.71 1.51 -30.00
CA ILE A 318 -14.85 1.13 -28.59
C ILE A 318 -14.31 2.26 -27.73
N SER A 319 -15.21 2.92 -26.99
CA SER A 319 -14.83 3.79 -25.87
C SER A 319 -15.26 3.16 -24.55
N LYS A 320 -14.28 2.75 -23.74
CA LYS A 320 -14.52 2.20 -22.40
C LYS A 320 -13.84 3.08 -21.36
N SER A 321 -14.59 3.39 -20.31
CA SER A 321 -14.07 4.07 -19.12
C SER A 321 -13.86 3.03 -18.04
N LYS A 322 -12.61 2.81 -17.64
CA LYS A 322 -12.26 1.87 -16.58
C LYS A 322 -11.26 2.53 -15.66
N VAL A 323 -11.38 2.31 -14.36
CA VAL A 323 -10.30 2.66 -13.44
C VAL A 323 -9.11 1.77 -13.76
N SER A 324 -8.11 2.30 -14.47
CA SER A 324 -6.83 1.65 -14.73
C SER A 324 -5.71 2.45 -14.07
N GLY A 325 -4.95 1.78 -13.20
CA GLY A 325 -3.90 2.37 -12.38
C GLY A 325 -4.35 2.87 -10.99
N GLY A 326 -3.41 3.49 -10.27
CA GLY A 326 -3.61 4.02 -8.90
C GLY A 326 -3.58 2.95 -7.80
N SER A 327 -3.68 3.40 -6.54
CA SER A 327 -3.58 2.50 -5.38
C SER A 327 -4.79 1.58 -5.22
N ALA A 328 -4.61 0.29 -5.50
CA ALA A 328 -5.63 -0.73 -5.23
C ALA A 328 -5.96 -0.87 -3.73
N LEU A 329 -4.96 -0.63 -2.88
CA LEU A 329 -5.11 -0.66 -1.43
C LEU A 329 -6.04 0.47 -0.95
N CYS A 330 -5.82 1.71 -1.39
CA CYS A 330 -6.68 2.86 -1.07
C CYS A 330 -8.09 2.63 -1.56
N ARG A 331 -8.26 2.16 -2.80
CA ARG A 331 -9.58 1.91 -3.37
C ARG A 331 -10.39 0.92 -2.53
N ARG A 332 -9.77 -0.18 -2.08
CA ARG A 332 -10.41 -1.17 -1.20
C ARG A 332 -10.72 -0.57 0.18
N ALA A 333 -9.78 0.16 0.77
CA ALA A 333 -9.96 0.78 2.08
C ALA A 333 -11.08 1.85 2.08
N LEU A 334 -11.12 2.69 1.04
CA LEU A 334 -12.21 3.66 0.84
C LEU A 334 -13.57 2.96 0.65
N TRP A 335 -13.60 1.86 -0.10
CA TRP A 335 -14.83 1.09 -0.27
C TRP A 335 -15.32 0.51 1.07
N GLN A 336 -14.40 -0.02 1.89
CA GLN A 336 -14.72 -0.53 3.23
C GLN A 336 -15.20 0.59 4.15
N TRP A 337 -14.57 1.77 4.09
CA TRP A 337 -15.01 2.93 4.85
C TRP A 337 -16.40 3.41 4.44
N VAL A 338 -16.75 3.44 3.14
CA VAL A 338 -18.13 3.75 2.74
C VAL A 338 -19.09 2.77 3.41
N PHE A 339 -18.79 1.46 3.36
CA PHE A 339 -19.62 0.43 3.98
C PHE A 339 -19.76 0.58 5.51
N SER A 340 -18.71 1.00 6.22
CA SER A 340 -18.71 1.02 7.69
C SER A 340 -19.07 2.37 8.32
N ALA A 341 -18.78 3.49 7.63
CA ALA A 341 -18.89 4.84 8.18
C ALA A 341 -19.93 5.72 7.48
N VAL A 342 -20.30 5.41 6.23
CA VAL A 342 -21.23 6.24 5.44
C VAL A 342 -22.59 5.57 5.28
N GLU A 343 -22.61 4.29 4.86
CA GLU A 343 -23.87 3.57 4.64
C GLU A 343 -24.72 3.45 5.91
N PRO A 344 -24.17 3.09 7.10
CA PRO A 344 -24.96 2.98 8.31
C PRO A 344 -25.40 4.35 8.80
N VAL A 345 -26.71 4.56 8.95
CA VAL A 345 -27.29 5.84 9.38
C VAL A 345 -26.70 6.31 10.71
N LYS A 346 -26.51 5.40 11.66
CA LYS A 346 -25.91 5.68 12.98
C LYS A 346 -24.47 6.20 12.94
N SER A 347 -23.76 6.00 11.82
CA SER A 347 -22.36 6.42 11.66
C SER A 347 -22.24 7.81 11.02
N ARG A 348 -23.36 8.42 10.58
CA ARG A 348 -23.41 9.73 9.92
C ARG A 348 -23.39 10.86 10.96
N THR A 349 -22.29 10.98 11.67
CA THR A 349 -22.18 11.85 12.87
C THR A 349 -21.88 13.32 12.57
N ASN A 350 -21.65 13.69 11.31
CA ASN A 350 -21.29 15.06 10.93
C ASN A 350 -21.82 15.42 9.52
N PRO A 351 -21.81 16.71 9.12
CA PRO A 351 -22.38 17.15 7.85
C PRO A 351 -21.79 16.47 6.61
N ILE A 352 -20.48 16.16 6.59
CA ILE A 352 -19.83 15.48 5.46
C ILE A 352 -20.43 14.09 5.30
N LEU A 353 -20.53 13.33 6.38
CA LEU A 353 -21.04 11.96 6.35
C LEU A 353 -22.54 11.91 6.09
N VAL A 354 -23.31 12.88 6.60
CA VAL A 354 -24.74 13.02 6.27
C VAL A 354 -24.93 13.27 4.77
N ASN A 355 -24.19 14.22 4.20
CA ASN A 355 -24.27 14.54 2.77
C ASN A 355 -23.86 13.37 1.87
N LEU A 356 -22.84 12.61 2.27
CA LEU A 356 -22.44 11.40 1.57
C LEU A 356 -23.45 10.26 1.75
N GLY A 357 -24.07 10.15 2.93
CA GLY A 357 -25.12 9.19 3.24
C GLY A 357 -26.39 9.41 2.43
N ILE A 358 -26.86 10.65 2.32
CA ILE A 358 -28.00 11.02 1.44
C ILE A 358 -27.69 10.59 0.01
N PHE A 359 -26.48 10.89 -0.48
CA PHE A 359 -26.07 10.47 -1.82
C PHE A 359 -26.03 8.94 -2.00
N VAL A 360 -25.68 8.17 -0.97
CA VAL A 360 -25.80 6.70 -1.00
C VAL A 360 -27.27 6.30 -1.16
N ASP A 361 -28.15 6.89 -0.37
CA ASP A 361 -29.57 6.52 -0.31
C ASP A 361 -30.30 6.87 -1.62
N ASP A 362 -30.00 8.01 -2.22
CA ASP A 362 -30.49 8.41 -3.55
C ASP A 362 -30.07 7.41 -4.63
N GLU A 363 -28.79 7.01 -4.62
CA GLU A 363 -28.25 6.07 -5.61
C GLU A 363 -28.82 4.66 -5.44
N LYS A 364 -29.15 4.26 -4.20
CA LYS A 364 -29.85 2.99 -3.90
C LYS A 364 -31.30 3.04 -4.39
N THR A 365 -32.00 4.13 -4.12
CA THR A 365 -33.38 4.37 -4.59
C THR A 365 -33.45 4.34 -6.12
N ALA A 366 -32.42 4.85 -6.80
CA ALA A 366 -32.26 4.78 -8.25
C ALA A 366 -31.94 3.38 -8.81
N GLY A 367 -31.95 2.31 -8.00
CA GLY A 367 -31.78 0.93 -8.43
C GLY A 367 -30.37 0.55 -8.91
N LYS A 368 -29.34 1.32 -8.56
CA LYS A 368 -27.98 1.06 -9.05
C LYS A 368 -27.31 -0.11 -8.29
N PRO A 369 -26.41 -0.86 -8.94
CA PRO A 369 -25.66 -1.91 -8.26
C PRO A 369 -24.82 -1.38 -7.09
N VAL A 370 -24.91 -2.00 -5.91
CA VAL A 370 -24.21 -1.57 -4.67
C VAL A 370 -22.71 -1.33 -4.88
N LYS A 371 -22.04 -2.19 -5.66
CA LYS A 371 -20.61 -2.02 -5.97
C LYS A 371 -20.32 -0.71 -6.69
N LEU A 372 -21.20 -0.31 -7.62
CA LEU A 372 -21.09 0.96 -8.35
C LEU A 372 -21.40 2.14 -7.42
N ILE A 373 -22.44 2.03 -6.58
CA ILE A 373 -22.82 3.06 -5.61
C ILE A 373 -21.64 3.40 -4.70
N ARG A 374 -21.06 2.39 -4.04
CA ARG A 374 -19.91 2.58 -3.13
C ARG A 374 -18.73 3.25 -3.81
N MET A 375 -18.44 2.88 -5.06
CA MET A 375 -17.36 3.51 -5.83
C MET A 375 -17.67 4.96 -6.19
N ARG A 376 -18.92 5.29 -6.57
CA ARG A 376 -19.33 6.67 -6.84
C ARG A 376 -19.25 7.54 -5.59
N VAL A 377 -19.65 7.00 -4.44
CA VAL A 377 -19.57 7.66 -3.14
C VAL A 377 -18.11 7.89 -2.75
N ALA A 378 -17.24 6.89 -2.90
CA ALA A 378 -15.80 7.05 -2.67
C ALA A 378 -15.19 8.14 -3.58
N VAL A 379 -15.57 8.20 -4.86
CA VAL A 379 -15.14 9.27 -5.77
C VAL A 379 -15.60 10.64 -5.28
N LYS A 380 -16.85 10.76 -4.81
CA LYS A 380 -17.41 12.01 -4.26
C LYS A 380 -16.67 12.42 -2.98
N ALA A 381 -16.43 11.49 -2.06
CA ALA A 381 -15.68 11.71 -0.84
C ALA A 381 -14.24 12.17 -1.12
N VAL A 382 -13.55 11.55 -2.07
CA VAL A 382 -12.18 11.96 -2.45
C VAL A 382 -12.14 13.38 -3.05
N LYS A 383 -13.18 13.79 -3.80
CA LYS A 383 -13.27 15.18 -4.29
C LYS A 383 -13.45 16.18 -3.15
N LEU A 384 -14.30 15.85 -2.18
CA LEU A 384 -14.48 16.67 -0.97
C LEU A 384 -13.18 16.73 -0.17
N LEU A 385 -12.53 15.59 0.05
CA LEU A 385 -11.26 15.51 0.76
C LEU A 385 -10.19 16.41 0.14
N PHE A 386 -10.02 16.38 -1.18
CA PHE A 386 -9.08 17.26 -1.87
C PHE A 386 -9.42 18.75 -1.66
N LYS A 387 -10.72 19.10 -1.69
CA LYS A 387 -11.17 20.48 -1.46
C LYS A 387 -10.82 20.93 -0.04
N GLU A 388 -11.14 20.13 0.98
CA GLU A 388 -10.84 20.45 2.38
C GLU A 388 -9.33 20.60 2.61
N LEU A 389 -8.51 19.70 2.07
CA LEU A 389 -7.04 19.76 2.18
C LEU A 389 -6.44 21.00 1.51
N VAL A 390 -7.02 21.45 0.39
CA VAL A 390 -6.57 22.69 -0.25
C VAL A 390 -7.03 23.91 0.55
N LEU A 391 -8.21 23.88 1.16
CA LEU A 391 -8.71 24.99 1.96
C LEU A 391 -7.88 25.19 3.24
N SER A 392 -7.50 24.12 3.94
CA SER A 392 -6.68 24.24 5.16
C SER A 392 -5.31 24.86 4.91
N LYS A 393 -4.74 24.68 3.70
CA LYS A 393 -3.45 25.28 3.29
C LYS A 393 -3.49 26.78 3.02
N ASN A 394 -4.68 27.35 2.79
CA ASN A 394 -4.85 28.78 2.49
C ASN A 394 -5.17 29.62 3.74
N HIS A 395 -5.26 28.97 4.90
CA HIS A 395 -5.34 29.57 6.23
C HIS A 395 -4.00 29.40 6.92
#